data_AF-A0A8H4NI71-F1
#
_entry.id   AF-A0A8H4NI71-F1
#
_cell.length_a   1.000
_cell.length_b   1.000
_cell.length_c   1.000
_cell.angle_alpha   90.00
_cell.angle_beta   90.00
_cell.angle_gamma   90.00
#
_symmetry.space_group_name_H-M   'P 1'
#
loop_
_entity.id
_entity.type
_entity.pdbx_description
1 polymer ?
#
loop_
_entity_poly.entity_id
_entity_poly.type
_entity_poly.pdbx_seq_one_letter_code
_entity_poly.pdbx_strand_id
1 'polypeptide(L)'
;MDFEKQIRDELFLSETCAVLLGILIPPLLILWISSLYLVRREDDPARMAFTYLKMVYPMALLTLTFRFIHVMAMKKTLVSVSDETPPDEFLPFMTFIIDHSDALSVTLLDVTDVFLIITLFELGNGFLICLTAKRSSFYLVVQYIILVPSAAVLSLIITTFIQDLSIWKKPLSMDEDSEQRILEYLEERDGWDTALLILWGVASLVLVAYACFVSNKARDKPLILDSTVIFLGTTVLNLLNPGRQFLMIILDLDQDGWNTTMQYFYLIDNILDHWVRFFIIALIFVLGLRKDNGLWTPLSRLPGDLVPIKG
;
A
#
# COMPACT_ATOMS: atom_id res chain seq x y z
N MET A 1 -11.26 33.97 13.28
CA MET A 1 -11.46 32.54 13.55
C MET A 1 -10.79 32.27 14.88
N ASP A 2 -11.47 31.59 15.81
CA ASP A 2 -10.99 31.47 17.20
C ASP A 2 -9.89 30.41 17.27
N PHE A 3 -8.66 30.81 17.59
CA PHE A 3 -7.45 29.96 17.57
C PHE A 3 -7.62 28.72 18.45
N GLU A 4 -8.28 28.88 19.59
CA GLU A 4 -8.59 27.79 20.53
C GLU A 4 -9.57 26.75 19.95
N LYS A 5 -10.48 27.19 19.07
CA LYS A 5 -11.41 26.29 18.37
C LYS A 5 -10.68 25.47 17.30
N GLN A 6 -9.75 26.09 16.57
CA GLN A 6 -8.93 25.41 15.56
C GLN A 6 -8.05 24.32 16.19
N ILE A 7 -7.36 24.61 17.30
CA ILE A 7 -6.54 23.63 18.03
C ILE A 7 -7.39 22.45 18.50
N ARG A 8 -8.60 22.71 19.02
CA ARG A 8 -9.51 21.67 19.48
C ARG A 8 -9.97 20.74 18.36
N ASP A 9 -10.31 21.31 17.21
CA ASP A 9 -10.75 20.56 16.03
C ASP A 9 -9.60 19.69 15.49
N GLU A 10 -8.37 20.23 15.41
CA GLU A 10 -7.16 19.48 14.99
C GLU A 10 -6.78 18.38 15.99
N LEU A 11 -6.93 18.62 17.29
CA LEU A 11 -6.67 17.63 18.33
C LEU A 11 -7.63 16.44 18.22
N PHE A 12 -8.93 16.70 18.10
CA PHE A 12 -9.95 15.66 17.93
C PHE A 12 -9.72 14.84 16.66
N LEU A 13 -9.33 15.51 15.57
CA LEU A 13 -8.99 14.90 14.29
C LEU A 13 -7.80 13.93 14.44
N SER A 14 -6.72 14.38 15.10
CA SER A 14 -5.51 13.57 15.31
C SER A 14 -5.79 12.32 16.16
N GLU A 15 -6.62 12.44 17.20
CA GLU A 15 -7.01 11.31 18.05
C GLU A 15 -7.79 10.26 17.27
N THR A 16 -8.77 10.71 16.49
CA THR A 16 -9.60 9.82 15.67
C THR A 16 -8.73 9.08 14.64
N CYS A 17 -7.80 9.77 13.98
CA CYS A 17 -6.83 9.16 13.07
C CYS A 17 -5.97 8.10 13.78
N ALA A 18 -5.38 8.45 14.93
CA ALA A 18 -4.50 7.54 15.66
C ALA A 18 -5.23 6.25 16.08
N VAL A 19 -6.48 6.36 16.56
CA VAL A 19 -7.29 5.20 16.94
C VAL A 19 -7.63 4.34 15.72
N LEU A 20 -8.05 4.96 14.60
CA LEU A 20 -8.42 4.24 13.38
C LEU A 20 -7.24 3.57 12.66
N LEU A 21 -6.03 4.08 12.81
CA LEU A 21 -4.81 3.42 12.34
C LEU A 21 -4.38 2.32 13.32
N GLY A 22 -4.39 2.62 14.62
CA GLY A 22 -3.97 1.70 15.68
C GLY A 22 -4.82 0.43 15.74
N ILE A 23 -6.12 0.50 15.44
CA ILE A 23 -7.01 -0.67 15.44
C ILE A 23 -6.66 -1.69 14.34
N LEU A 24 -5.96 -1.29 13.28
CA LEU A 24 -5.54 -2.18 12.19
C LEU A 24 -4.28 -2.98 12.54
N ILE A 25 -3.48 -2.53 13.51
CA ILE A 25 -2.22 -3.19 13.88
C ILE A 25 -2.45 -4.61 14.42
N PRO A 26 -3.32 -4.85 15.43
CA PRO A 26 -3.57 -6.20 15.94
C PRO A 26 -4.08 -7.20 14.89
N PRO A 27 -5.12 -6.92 14.06
CA PRO A 27 -5.58 -7.88 13.07
C PRO A 27 -4.52 -8.14 11.99
N LEU A 28 -3.76 -7.13 11.57
CA LEU A 28 -2.68 -7.34 10.60
C LEU A 28 -1.55 -8.21 11.17
N LEU A 29 -1.22 -8.06 12.46
CA LEU A 29 -0.28 -8.92 13.18
C LEU A 29 -0.78 -10.38 13.24
N ILE A 30 -2.07 -10.57 13.53
CA ILE A 30 -2.70 -11.90 13.53
C ILE A 30 -2.62 -12.54 12.14
N LEU A 31 -2.94 -11.78 11.07
CA LEU A 31 -2.83 -12.26 9.70
C LEU A 31 -1.39 -12.63 9.36
N TRP A 32 -0.42 -11.81 9.75
CA TRP A 32 1.00 -12.09 9.51
C TRP A 32 1.44 -13.39 10.18
N ILE A 33 1.20 -13.52 11.49
CA ILE A 33 1.54 -14.73 12.25
C ILE A 33 0.85 -15.95 11.64
N SER A 34 -0.44 -15.85 11.33
CA SER A 34 -1.21 -16.92 10.68
C SER A 34 -0.62 -17.30 9.30
N SER A 35 -0.12 -16.31 8.56
CA SER A 35 0.53 -16.53 7.25
C SER A 35 1.84 -17.30 7.34
N LEU A 36 2.58 -17.17 8.45
CA LEU A 36 3.84 -17.90 8.65
C LEU A 36 3.58 -19.41 8.80
N TYR A 37 2.47 -19.79 9.44
CA TYR A 37 2.05 -21.19 9.57
C TYR A 37 1.49 -21.80 8.27
N LEU A 38 1.12 -20.97 7.29
CA LEU A 38 0.75 -21.43 5.96
C LEU A 38 2.01 -21.84 5.18
N VAL A 39 2.39 -23.12 5.34
CA VAL A 39 3.43 -23.79 4.55
C VAL A 39 2.81 -24.30 3.25
N ARG A 40 3.38 -23.87 2.13
CA ARG A 40 2.91 -24.23 0.78
C ARG A 40 3.83 -25.24 0.13
N ARG A 41 3.24 -26.17 -0.62
CA ARG A 41 3.97 -27.20 -1.35
C ARG A 41 4.74 -26.58 -2.52
N GLU A 42 5.78 -27.27 -2.98
CA GLU A 42 6.61 -26.79 -4.08
C GLU A 42 5.83 -26.69 -5.41
N ASP A 43 4.86 -27.57 -5.61
CA ASP A 43 4.01 -27.62 -6.81
C ASP A 43 2.82 -26.64 -6.79
N ASP A 44 2.74 -25.78 -5.77
CA ASP A 44 1.68 -24.79 -5.63
C ASP A 44 1.84 -23.66 -6.68
N PRO A 45 0.87 -23.46 -7.60
CA PRO A 45 0.96 -22.47 -8.67
C PRO A 45 0.95 -21.00 -8.21
N ALA A 46 0.51 -20.66 -7.00
CA ALA A 46 0.66 -19.31 -6.44
C ALA A 46 1.61 -19.23 -5.23
N ARG A 47 2.52 -20.21 -5.07
CA ARG A 47 3.55 -20.18 -4.02
C ARG A 47 4.29 -18.84 -3.98
N MET A 48 4.69 -18.33 -5.15
CA MET A 48 5.42 -17.07 -5.27
C MET A 48 4.61 -15.88 -4.77
N ALA A 49 3.32 -15.77 -5.14
CA ALA A 49 2.44 -14.71 -4.65
C ALA A 49 2.41 -14.65 -3.13
N PHE A 50 2.31 -15.81 -2.46
CA PHE A 50 2.26 -15.86 -1.00
C PHE A 50 3.62 -15.69 -0.32
N THR A 51 4.72 -15.95 -1.03
CA THR A 51 6.06 -15.54 -0.58
C THR A 51 6.17 -14.02 -0.55
N TYR A 52 5.72 -13.33 -1.60
CA TYR A 52 5.70 -11.86 -1.61
C TYR A 52 4.73 -11.28 -0.59
N LEU A 53 3.55 -11.89 -0.40
CA LEU A 53 2.61 -11.50 0.65
C LEU A 53 3.23 -11.57 2.06
N LYS A 54 4.13 -12.54 2.33
CA LYS A 54 4.87 -12.61 3.60
C LYS A 54 5.81 -11.43 3.81
N MET A 55 6.24 -10.75 2.75
CA MET A 55 7.01 -9.50 2.81
C MET A 55 6.08 -8.28 2.94
N VAL A 56 4.87 -8.32 2.36
CA VAL A 56 3.86 -7.25 2.49
C VAL A 56 3.46 -7.05 3.95
N TYR A 57 3.23 -8.11 4.72
CA TYR A 57 2.80 -7.99 6.12
C TYR A 57 3.73 -7.16 7.02
N PRO A 58 5.04 -7.47 7.15
CA PRO A 58 5.93 -6.69 8.01
C PRO A 58 6.09 -5.26 7.51
N MET A 59 6.10 -5.03 6.19
CA MET A 59 6.21 -3.66 5.64
C MET A 59 4.95 -2.84 5.96
N ALA A 60 3.76 -3.41 5.78
CA ALA A 60 2.50 -2.76 6.13
C ALA A 60 2.37 -2.51 7.65
N LEU A 61 2.84 -3.44 8.49
CA LEU A 61 2.88 -3.26 9.95
C LEU A 61 3.81 -2.13 10.37
N LEU A 62 5.02 -2.08 9.80
CA LEU A 62 5.97 -1.00 10.07
C LEU A 62 5.43 0.34 9.59
N THR A 63 4.85 0.39 8.39
CA THR A 63 4.17 1.58 7.84
C THR A 63 3.12 2.10 8.82
N LEU A 64 2.18 1.26 9.24
CA LEU A 64 1.14 1.64 10.21
C LEU A 64 1.72 2.10 11.54
N THR A 65 2.80 1.46 12.00
CA THR A 65 3.45 1.82 13.27
C THR A 65 4.10 3.20 13.18
N PHE A 66 4.84 3.49 12.11
CA PHE A 66 5.45 4.81 11.91
C PHE A 66 4.39 5.89 11.67
N ARG A 67 3.33 5.60 10.90
CA ARG A 67 2.20 6.54 10.74
C ARG A 67 1.52 6.85 12.06
N PHE A 68 1.32 5.84 12.91
CA PHE A 68 0.76 6.02 14.23
C PHE A 68 1.67 6.90 15.12
N ILE A 69 2.98 6.65 15.12
CA ILE A 69 3.97 7.47 15.84
C ILE A 69 3.93 8.91 15.34
N HIS A 70 3.90 9.14 14.03
CA HIS A 70 3.80 10.45 13.40
C HIS A 70 2.58 11.24 13.92
N VAL A 71 1.38 10.64 13.84
CA VAL A 71 0.14 11.29 14.29
C VAL A 71 0.17 11.59 15.80
N MET A 72 0.69 10.66 16.60
CA MET A 72 0.83 10.86 18.04
C MET A 72 1.86 11.94 18.39
N ALA A 73 2.94 12.05 17.62
CA ALA A 73 3.95 13.10 17.78
C ALA A 73 3.36 14.46 17.43
N MET A 74 2.68 14.59 16.28
CA MET A 74 1.96 15.80 15.87
C MET A 74 0.96 16.26 16.94
N LYS A 75 0.14 15.33 17.45
CA LYS A 75 -0.81 15.60 18.54
C LYS A 75 -0.10 16.19 19.76
N LYS A 76 0.99 15.55 20.20
CA LYS A 76 1.70 15.97 21.40
C LYS A 76 2.41 17.33 21.21
N THR A 77 2.86 17.64 19.99
CA THR A 77 3.36 18.99 19.64
C THR A 77 2.25 20.02 19.72
N LEU A 78 1.07 19.73 19.16
CA LEU A 78 -0.09 20.65 19.20
C LEU A 78 -0.54 20.97 20.64
N VAL A 79 -0.62 19.95 21.51
CA VAL A 79 -0.93 20.14 22.94
C VAL A 79 0.14 21.00 23.62
N SER A 80 1.41 20.73 23.33
CA SER A 80 2.56 21.43 23.91
C SER A 80 2.65 22.90 23.49
N VAL A 81 2.24 23.25 22.27
CA VAL A 81 2.18 24.65 21.79
C VAL A 81 1.00 25.40 22.43
N SER A 82 -0.05 24.69 22.84
CA SER A 82 -1.18 25.27 23.57
C SER A 82 -0.86 25.58 25.03
N ASP A 83 0.08 24.86 25.64
CA ASP A 83 0.62 25.19 26.98
C ASP A 83 1.78 26.18 26.79
N GLU A 84 1.65 27.40 27.31
CA GLU A 84 2.49 28.58 26.95
C GLU A 84 4.02 28.48 27.17
N THR A 85 4.58 27.32 27.56
CA THR A 85 6.03 27.10 27.69
C THR A 85 6.44 25.64 27.40
N PRO A 86 6.60 25.23 26.13
CA PRO A 86 7.30 23.99 25.80
C PRO A 86 8.78 24.09 26.22
N PRO A 87 9.41 23.00 26.70
CA PRO A 87 10.85 22.97 26.97
C PRO A 87 11.66 23.32 25.71
N ASP A 88 12.77 24.05 25.85
CA ASP A 88 13.60 24.54 24.73
C ASP A 88 14.03 23.44 23.74
N GLU A 89 14.25 22.21 24.22
CA GLU A 89 14.65 21.06 23.39
C GLU A 89 13.48 20.20 22.89
N PHE A 90 12.26 20.46 23.36
CA PHE A 90 11.09 19.62 23.08
C PHE A 90 10.62 19.77 21.63
N LEU A 91 10.43 21.01 21.18
CA LEU A 91 9.95 21.29 19.83
C LEU A 91 10.88 20.71 18.74
N PRO A 92 12.20 20.96 18.74
CA PRO A 92 13.08 20.41 17.72
C PRO A 92 13.15 18.88 17.74
N PHE A 93 13.08 18.26 18.93
CA PHE A 93 13.03 16.81 19.05
C PHE A 93 11.74 16.21 18.49
N MET A 94 10.60 16.86 18.72
CA MET A 94 9.32 16.37 18.21
C MET A 94 9.22 16.57 16.69
N THR A 95 9.68 17.69 16.16
CA THR A 95 9.79 17.90 14.70
C THR A 95 10.66 16.82 14.06
N PHE A 96 11.80 16.51 14.66
CA PHE A 96 12.63 15.38 14.20
C PHE A 96 11.85 14.06 14.16
N ILE A 97 11.10 13.71 15.22
CA ILE A 97 10.29 12.48 15.22
C ILE A 97 9.23 12.52 14.12
N ILE A 98 8.53 13.64 13.98
CA ILE A 98 7.47 13.86 13.00
C ILE A 98 8.01 13.60 11.59
N ASP A 99 9.03 14.33 11.18
CA ASP A 99 9.55 14.27 9.81
C ASP A 99 10.12 12.88 9.47
N HIS A 100 10.85 12.27 10.42
CA HIS A 100 11.45 10.95 10.19
C HIS A 100 10.40 9.83 10.17
N SER A 101 9.39 9.90 11.04
CA SER A 101 8.33 8.90 11.06
C SER A 101 7.39 9.03 9.87
N ASP A 102 7.14 10.24 9.37
CA ASP A 102 6.41 10.48 8.13
C ASP A 102 7.17 9.91 6.92
N ALA A 103 8.44 10.30 6.74
CA ALA A 103 9.28 9.81 5.64
C ALA A 103 9.40 8.28 5.64
N LEU A 104 9.65 7.66 6.81
CA LEU A 104 9.69 6.20 6.96
C LEU A 104 8.35 5.55 6.62
N SER A 105 7.24 6.15 7.06
CA SER A 105 5.91 5.65 6.76
C SER A 105 5.64 5.66 5.26
N VAL A 106 5.88 6.78 4.58
CA VAL A 106 5.62 6.93 3.14
C VAL A 106 6.50 5.95 2.34
N THR A 107 7.79 5.90 2.64
CA THR A 107 8.72 4.97 1.95
C THR A 107 8.29 3.51 2.13
N LEU A 108 7.94 3.09 3.35
CA LEU A 108 7.50 1.71 3.59
C LEU A 108 6.14 1.39 2.95
N LEU A 109 5.27 2.39 2.81
CA LEU A 109 4.01 2.26 2.09
C LEU A 109 4.26 1.97 0.61
N ASP A 110 5.16 2.72 -0.02
CA ASP A 110 5.53 2.55 -1.43
C ASP A 110 6.15 1.17 -1.67
N VAL A 111 7.03 0.73 -0.77
CA VAL A 111 7.59 -0.62 -0.80
C VAL A 111 6.50 -1.68 -0.64
N THR A 112 5.53 -1.45 0.24
CA THR A 112 4.37 -2.33 0.45
C THR A 112 3.58 -2.47 -0.86
N ASP A 113 3.32 -1.36 -1.56
CA ASP A 113 2.57 -1.35 -2.81
C ASP A 113 3.28 -2.07 -3.94
N VAL A 114 4.60 -1.92 -4.06
CA VAL A 114 5.40 -2.69 -5.01
C VAL A 114 5.23 -4.19 -4.76
N PHE A 115 5.40 -4.65 -3.51
CA PHE A 115 5.22 -6.07 -3.19
C PHE A 115 3.78 -6.54 -3.35
N LEU A 116 2.80 -5.67 -3.14
CA LEU A 116 1.38 -5.97 -3.31
C LEU A 116 1.03 -6.16 -4.80
N ILE A 117 1.53 -5.29 -5.67
CA ILE A 117 1.39 -5.42 -7.14
C ILE A 117 2.01 -6.72 -7.62
N ILE A 118 3.24 -7.04 -7.18
CA ILE A 118 3.90 -8.31 -7.50
C ILE A 118 3.05 -9.49 -7.00
N THR A 119 2.53 -9.41 -5.78
CA THR A 119 1.67 -10.45 -5.21
C THR A 119 0.41 -10.68 -6.05
N LEU A 120 -0.30 -9.62 -6.43
CA LEU A 120 -1.50 -9.70 -7.25
C LEU A 120 -1.21 -10.27 -8.64
N PHE A 121 -0.10 -9.84 -9.25
CA PHE A 121 0.32 -10.35 -10.54
C PHE A 121 0.61 -11.86 -10.50
N GLU A 122 1.42 -12.30 -9.54
CA GLU A 122 1.75 -13.72 -9.36
C GLU A 122 0.51 -14.56 -8.98
N LEU A 123 -0.45 -13.97 -8.27
CA LEU A 123 -1.70 -14.63 -7.96
C LEU A 123 -2.54 -14.87 -9.22
N GLY A 124 -2.63 -13.87 -10.10
CA GLY A 124 -3.27 -14.00 -11.41
C GLY A 124 -2.58 -15.06 -12.29
N ASN A 125 -1.24 -15.14 -12.25
CA ASN A 125 -0.51 -16.22 -12.91
C ASN A 125 -0.88 -17.60 -12.36
N GLY A 126 -0.99 -17.72 -11.03
CA GLY A 126 -1.45 -18.94 -10.38
C GLY A 126 -2.81 -19.38 -10.91
N PHE A 127 -3.77 -18.45 -10.99
CA PHE A 127 -5.09 -18.73 -11.58
C PHE A 127 -5.00 -19.19 -13.04
N LEU A 128 -4.18 -18.53 -13.86
CA LEU A 128 -4.00 -18.95 -15.26
C LEU A 128 -3.44 -20.36 -15.38
N ILE A 129 -2.45 -20.74 -14.57
CA ILE A 129 -1.87 -22.09 -14.57
C ILE A 129 -2.95 -23.13 -14.25
N CYS A 130 -3.79 -22.87 -13.24
CA CYS A 130 -4.92 -23.74 -12.91
C CYS A 130 -5.96 -23.83 -14.04
N LEU A 131 -6.18 -22.74 -14.78
CA LEU A 131 -7.16 -22.70 -15.86
C LEU A 131 -6.68 -23.39 -17.15
N THR A 132 -5.39 -23.32 -17.47
CA THR A 132 -4.82 -23.82 -18.74
C THR A 132 -4.06 -25.14 -18.63
N ALA A 133 -3.74 -25.61 -17.41
CA ALA A 133 -2.89 -26.76 -17.15
C ALA A 133 -1.51 -26.71 -17.86
N LYS A 134 -1.09 -25.53 -18.32
CA LYS A 134 0.18 -25.30 -19.02
C LYS A 134 0.86 -24.07 -18.46
N ARG A 135 2.12 -24.24 -18.05
CA ARG A 135 3.05 -23.13 -17.82
C ARG A 135 3.39 -22.54 -19.19
N SER A 136 2.74 -21.44 -19.55
CA SER A 136 3.02 -20.74 -20.81
C SER A 136 4.41 -20.13 -20.78
N SER A 137 5.20 -20.19 -21.87
CA SER A 137 6.49 -19.46 -21.97
C SER A 137 6.31 -17.93 -21.87
N PHE A 138 5.10 -17.44 -22.14
CA PHE A 138 4.67 -16.06 -21.90
C PHE A 138 4.83 -15.64 -20.43
N TYR A 139 4.79 -16.61 -19.49
CA TYR A 139 5.01 -16.39 -18.06
C TYR A 139 6.35 -15.69 -17.77
N LEU A 140 7.45 -16.16 -18.36
CA LEU A 140 8.78 -15.58 -18.09
C LEU A 140 8.85 -14.14 -18.59
N VAL A 141 8.32 -13.87 -19.78
CA VAL A 141 8.35 -12.54 -20.39
C VAL A 141 7.55 -11.54 -19.55
N VAL A 142 6.32 -11.88 -19.15
CA VAL A 142 5.49 -10.97 -18.34
C VAL A 142 6.03 -10.82 -16.92
N GLN A 143 6.62 -11.88 -16.35
CA GLN A 143 7.28 -11.80 -15.04
C GLN A 143 8.46 -10.81 -15.06
N TYR A 144 9.33 -10.85 -16.07
CA TYR A 144 10.41 -9.87 -16.20
C TYR A 144 9.90 -8.44 -16.47
N ILE A 145 8.82 -8.30 -17.25
CA ILE A 145 8.21 -6.99 -17.55
C ILE A 145 7.67 -6.31 -16.29
N ILE A 146 7.31 -7.05 -15.24
CA ILE A 146 6.81 -6.46 -13.99
C ILE A 146 7.91 -6.36 -12.94
N LEU A 147 8.76 -7.38 -12.83
CA LEU A 147 9.81 -7.44 -11.81
C LEU A 147 10.92 -6.42 -12.06
N VAL A 148 11.30 -6.16 -13.32
CA VAL A 148 12.33 -5.17 -13.66
C VAL A 148 11.89 -3.74 -13.33
N PRO A 149 10.72 -3.25 -13.75
CA PRO A 149 10.22 -1.94 -13.33
C PRO A 149 9.99 -1.86 -11.82
N SER A 150 9.48 -2.93 -11.20
CA SER A 150 9.29 -2.96 -9.73
C SER A 150 10.61 -2.80 -8.98
N ALA A 151 11.68 -3.45 -9.45
CA ALA A 151 13.01 -3.30 -8.86
C ALA A 151 13.60 -1.90 -9.09
N ALA A 152 13.38 -1.31 -10.26
CA ALA A 152 13.80 0.06 -10.55
C ALA A 152 13.07 1.08 -9.66
N VAL A 153 11.75 0.93 -9.50
CA VAL A 153 10.92 1.74 -8.60
C VAL A 153 11.36 1.56 -7.15
N LEU A 154 11.61 0.33 -6.72
CA LEU A 154 12.13 0.06 -5.37
C LEU A 154 13.48 0.73 -5.13
N SER A 155 14.38 0.68 -6.11
CA SER A 155 15.66 1.38 -6.03
C SER A 155 15.46 2.88 -5.92
N LEU A 156 14.50 3.44 -6.68
CA LEU A 156 14.18 4.86 -6.69
C LEU A 156 13.65 5.32 -5.33
N ILE A 157 12.70 4.57 -4.75
CA ILE A 157 12.15 4.78 -3.40
C ILE A 157 13.25 4.78 -2.33
N ILE A 158 14.20 3.85 -2.43
CA ILE A 158 15.33 3.80 -1.48
C ILE A 158 16.23 5.03 -1.64
N THR A 159 16.51 5.47 -2.87
CA THR A 159 17.33 6.66 -3.10
C THR A 159 16.65 7.95 -2.62
N THR A 160 15.35 8.13 -2.85
CA THR A 160 14.61 9.31 -2.38
C THR A 160 14.60 9.36 -0.86
N PHE A 161 14.36 8.22 -0.20
CA PHE A 161 14.44 8.13 1.26
C PHE A 161 15.83 8.49 1.83
N ILE A 162 16.91 8.01 1.20
CA ILE A 162 18.29 8.35 1.61
C ILE A 162 18.54 9.85 1.45
N GLN A 163 18.02 10.46 0.38
CA GLN A 163 18.13 11.89 0.14
C GLN A 163 17.35 12.70 1.19
N ASP A 164 16.10 12.33 1.48
CA ASP A 164 15.27 12.97 2.52
C ASP A 164 16.02 12.97 3.87
N LEU A 165 16.53 11.81 4.30
CA LEU A 165 17.31 11.69 5.54
C LEU A 165 18.58 12.55 5.55
N SER A 166 19.20 12.79 4.39
CA SER A 166 20.42 13.58 4.29
C SER A 166 20.18 15.08 4.45
N ILE A 167 19.00 15.54 4.06
CA ILE A 167 18.61 16.96 4.11
C ILE A 167 18.26 17.35 5.54
N TRP A 168 17.45 16.53 6.22
CA TRP A 168 17.07 16.76 7.62
C TRP A 168 18.22 16.63 8.62
N LYS A 169 19.37 16.07 8.20
CA LYS A 169 20.60 16.02 9.00
C LYS A 169 21.47 17.26 8.85
N LYS A 170 21.29 18.07 7.80
CA LYS A 170 22.07 19.30 7.67
C LYS A 170 21.53 20.31 8.68
N PRO A 171 22.38 20.91 9.54
CA PRO A 171 21.91 21.97 10.42
C PRO A 171 21.34 23.07 9.52
N LEU A 172 20.07 23.39 9.69
CA LEU A 172 19.42 24.53 9.05
C LEU A 172 20.13 25.80 9.55
N SER A 173 21.22 26.19 8.91
CA SER A 173 21.67 27.57 8.97
C SER A 173 20.62 28.37 8.23
N MET A 174 19.86 29.23 8.92
CA MET A 174 18.87 30.15 8.35
C MET A 174 19.56 31.19 7.46
N ASP A 175 20.10 30.73 6.34
CA ASP A 175 20.71 31.54 5.28
C ASP A 175 19.81 31.42 4.05
N GLU A 176 19.65 32.48 3.25
CA GLU A 176 18.76 32.51 2.08
C GLU A 176 19.07 31.36 1.10
N ASP A 177 20.36 31.02 0.98
CA ASP A 177 20.85 29.91 0.15
C ASP A 177 20.38 28.52 0.62
N SER A 178 19.98 28.38 1.88
CA SER A 178 19.47 27.12 2.45
C SER A 178 17.98 26.95 2.20
N GLU A 179 17.20 28.02 2.31
CA GLU A 179 15.76 28.02 2.05
C GLU A 179 15.48 27.76 0.58
N GLN A 180 16.21 28.42 -0.33
CA GLN A 180 16.05 28.20 -1.76
C GLN A 180 16.39 26.75 -2.15
N ARG A 181 17.41 26.14 -1.53
CA ARG A 181 17.74 24.73 -1.74
C ARG A 181 16.67 23.76 -1.23
N ILE A 182 15.96 24.12 -0.15
CA ILE A 182 14.83 23.33 0.34
C ILE A 182 13.64 23.44 -0.61
N LEU A 183 13.34 24.64 -1.13
CA LEU A 183 12.25 24.84 -2.09
C LEU A 183 12.48 24.09 -3.41
N GLU A 184 13.68 24.20 -3.99
CA GLU A 184 14.04 23.44 -5.20
C GLU A 184 13.93 21.93 -4.99
N TYR A 185 14.30 21.45 -3.79
CA TYR A 185 14.15 20.03 -3.45
C TYR A 185 12.70 19.60 -3.28
N LEU A 186 11.85 20.43 -2.66
CA LEU A 186 10.42 20.13 -2.51
C LEU A 186 9.73 20.09 -3.88
N GLU A 187 10.09 20.97 -4.80
CA GLU A 187 9.58 20.96 -6.17
C GLU A 187 10.05 19.72 -6.94
N GLU A 188 11.33 19.34 -6.80
CA GLU A 188 11.85 18.11 -7.40
C GLU A 188 11.15 16.86 -6.83
N ARG A 189 10.93 16.82 -5.51
CA ARG A 189 10.24 15.74 -4.80
C ARG A 189 8.79 15.58 -5.27
N ASP A 190 8.05 16.67 -5.42
CA ASP A 190 6.67 16.64 -5.91
C ASP A 190 6.58 16.06 -7.34
N GLY A 191 7.59 16.36 -8.18
CA GLY A 191 7.74 15.74 -9.49
C GLY A 191 7.94 14.22 -9.44
N TRP A 192 8.73 13.73 -8.49
CA TRP A 192 8.94 12.28 -8.28
C TRP A 192 7.68 11.59 -7.76
N ASP A 193 6.99 12.18 -6.79
CA ASP A 193 5.75 11.64 -6.20
C ASP A 193 4.65 11.54 -7.25
N THR A 194 4.49 12.56 -8.10
CA THR A 194 3.57 12.54 -9.24
C THR A 194 3.92 11.44 -10.25
N ALA A 195 5.20 11.26 -10.57
CA ALA A 195 5.63 10.21 -11.50
C ALA A 195 5.37 8.79 -10.94
N LEU A 196 5.62 8.58 -9.64
CA LEU A 196 5.32 7.32 -8.95
C LEU A 196 3.81 7.04 -8.94
N LEU A 197 2.99 8.06 -8.68
CA LEU A 197 1.53 7.96 -8.75
C LEU A 197 1.05 7.53 -10.13
N ILE A 198 1.58 8.14 -11.20
CA ILE A 198 1.26 7.73 -12.58
C ILE A 198 1.64 6.27 -12.81
N LEU A 199 2.82 5.86 -12.37
CA LEU A 199 3.28 4.49 -12.55
C LEU A 199 2.42 3.48 -11.79
N TRP A 200 2.02 3.78 -10.54
CA TRP A 200 1.10 2.94 -9.77
C TRP A 200 -0.31 2.90 -10.37
N GLY A 201 -0.80 4.03 -10.89
CA GLY A 201 -2.07 4.10 -11.60
C GLY A 201 -2.09 3.19 -12.83
N VAL A 202 -1.05 3.29 -13.66
CA VAL A 202 -0.89 2.44 -14.86
C VAL A 202 -0.76 0.96 -14.47
N ALA A 203 0.07 0.64 -13.48
CA ALA A 203 0.23 -0.75 -13.01
C ALA A 203 -1.09 -1.33 -12.47
N SER A 204 -1.87 -0.55 -11.74
CA SER A 204 -3.18 -0.95 -11.21
C SER A 204 -4.19 -1.18 -12.33
N LEU A 205 -4.22 -0.33 -13.35
CA LEU A 205 -5.08 -0.52 -14.53
C LEU A 205 -4.72 -1.80 -15.29
N VAL A 206 -3.42 -2.08 -15.47
CA VAL A 206 -2.95 -3.33 -16.09
C VAL A 206 -3.38 -4.54 -15.27
N LEU A 207 -3.27 -4.48 -13.93
CA LEU A 207 -3.74 -5.54 -13.05
C LEU A 207 -5.25 -5.79 -13.15
N VAL A 208 -6.06 -4.73 -13.22
CA VAL A 208 -7.52 -4.86 -13.40
C VAL A 208 -7.84 -5.48 -14.75
N ALA A 209 -7.22 -5.01 -15.84
CA ALA A 209 -7.40 -5.61 -17.17
C ALA A 209 -6.99 -7.10 -17.18
N TYR A 210 -5.90 -7.43 -16.49
CA TYR A 210 -5.44 -8.79 -16.33
C TYR A 210 -6.42 -9.65 -15.51
N ALA A 211 -6.94 -9.15 -14.40
CA ALA A 211 -7.93 -9.85 -13.60
C ALA A 211 -9.26 -10.06 -14.34
N CYS A 212 -9.68 -9.09 -15.17
CA CYS A 212 -10.82 -9.24 -16.08
C CYS A 212 -10.58 -10.38 -17.08
N PHE A 213 -9.39 -10.45 -17.68
CA PHE A 213 -9.03 -11.53 -18.60
C PHE A 213 -9.06 -12.90 -17.91
N VAL A 214 -8.48 -13.02 -16.71
CA VAL A 214 -8.49 -14.25 -15.91
C VAL A 214 -9.93 -14.66 -15.54
N SER A 215 -10.75 -13.71 -15.08
CA SER A 215 -12.13 -13.96 -14.68
C SER A 215 -13.00 -14.40 -15.85
N ASN A 216 -12.83 -13.79 -17.03
CA ASN A 216 -13.55 -14.18 -18.24
C ASN A 216 -13.19 -15.63 -18.66
N LYS A 217 -11.92 -16.01 -18.49
CA LYS A 217 -11.46 -17.38 -18.76
C LYS A 217 -11.94 -18.40 -17.72
N ALA A 218 -12.27 -17.95 -16.51
CA ALA A 218 -12.83 -18.79 -15.45
C ALA A 218 -14.37 -18.94 -15.52
N ARG A 219 -15.04 -18.25 -16.45
CA ARG A 219 -16.52 -18.20 -16.54
C ARG A 219 -17.18 -19.57 -16.59
N ASP A 220 -16.57 -20.52 -17.29
CA ASP A 220 -17.11 -21.87 -17.46
C ASP A 220 -16.71 -22.83 -16.31
N LYS A 221 -15.95 -22.36 -15.32
CA LYS A 221 -15.42 -23.15 -14.20
C LYS A 221 -15.88 -22.54 -12.87
N PRO A 222 -17.10 -22.87 -12.39
CA PRO A 222 -17.70 -22.21 -11.22
C PRO A 222 -16.85 -22.34 -9.95
N LEU A 223 -16.11 -23.44 -9.79
CA LEU A 223 -15.22 -23.69 -8.66
C LEU A 223 -14.06 -22.68 -8.56
N ILE A 224 -13.61 -22.13 -9.68
CA ILE A 224 -12.50 -21.16 -9.73
C ILE A 224 -13.05 -19.74 -9.84
N LEU A 225 -14.26 -19.59 -10.41
CA LEU A 225 -14.92 -18.31 -10.66
C LEU A 225 -15.04 -17.47 -9.39
N ASP A 226 -15.55 -18.04 -8.29
CA ASP A 226 -15.72 -17.32 -7.02
C ASP A 226 -14.41 -16.72 -6.51
N SER A 227 -13.32 -17.45 -6.66
CA SER A 227 -11.98 -17.00 -6.24
C SER A 227 -11.41 -15.96 -7.21
N THR A 228 -11.68 -16.07 -8.51
CA THR A 228 -11.29 -15.04 -9.49
C THR A 228 -12.09 -13.75 -9.35
N VAL A 229 -13.36 -13.81 -8.92
CA VAL A 229 -14.17 -12.62 -8.63
C VAL A 229 -13.62 -11.87 -7.42
N ILE A 230 -13.21 -12.58 -6.36
CA ILE A 230 -12.52 -11.94 -5.22
C ILE A 230 -11.21 -11.31 -5.70
N PHE A 231 -10.42 -12.02 -6.51
CA PHE A 231 -9.19 -11.46 -7.10
C PHE A 231 -9.44 -10.18 -7.91
N LEU A 232 -10.48 -10.18 -8.76
CA LEU A 232 -10.91 -8.99 -9.49
C LEU A 232 -11.28 -7.85 -8.53
N GLY A 233 -12.10 -8.13 -7.52
CA GLY A 233 -12.44 -7.17 -6.47
C GLY A 233 -11.20 -6.59 -5.79
N THR A 234 -10.22 -7.42 -5.47
CA THR A 234 -8.94 -6.98 -4.89
C THR A 234 -8.15 -6.07 -5.83
N THR A 235 -8.08 -6.37 -7.14
CA THR A 235 -7.41 -5.49 -8.11
C THR A 235 -8.15 -4.16 -8.31
N VAL A 236 -9.48 -4.15 -8.23
CA VAL A 236 -10.29 -2.92 -8.28
C VAL A 236 -10.04 -2.08 -7.03
N LEU A 237 -9.98 -2.70 -5.84
CA LEU A 237 -9.60 -2.01 -4.61
C LEU A 237 -8.19 -1.40 -4.73
N ASN A 238 -7.23 -2.11 -5.34
CA ASN A 238 -5.88 -1.58 -5.57
C ASN A 238 -5.88 -0.32 -6.46
N LEU A 239 -6.81 -0.24 -7.43
CA LEU A 239 -6.96 0.94 -8.29
C LEU A 239 -7.55 2.15 -7.57
N LEU A 240 -8.30 1.95 -6.48
CA LEU A 240 -8.93 3.05 -5.74
C LEU A 240 -7.90 4.04 -5.18
N ASN A 241 -6.74 3.57 -4.72
CA ASN A 241 -5.72 4.42 -4.13
C ASN A 241 -5.16 5.45 -5.14
N PRO A 242 -4.51 5.03 -6.25
CA PRO A 242 -4.04 5.98 -7.23
C PRO A 242 -5.20 6.76 -7.87
N GLY A 243 -6.36 6.13 -8.10
CA GLY A 243 -7.53 6.81 -8.66
C GLY A 243 -8.05 7.96 -7.78
N ARG A 244 -8.02 7.80 -6.47
CA ARG A 244 -8.39 8.83 -5.50
C ARG A 244 -7.36 9.96 -5.45
N GLN A 245 -6.07 9.64 -5.45
CA GLN A 245 -5.01 10.67 -5.47
C GLN A 245 -5.04 11.48 -6.78
N PHE A 246 -5.27 10.83 -7.92
CA PHE A 246 -5.52 11.53 -9.19
C PHE A 246 -6.73 12.46 -9.14
N LEU A 247 -7.82 12.00 -8.53
CA LEU A 247 -9.01 12.83 -8.38
C LEU A 247 -8.72 14.07 -7.52
N MET A 248 -7.92 13.95 -6.46
CA MET A 248 -7.52 15.08 -5.63
C MET A 248 -6.69 16.12 -6.40
N ILE A 249 -5.73 15.65 -7.20
CA ILE A 249 -4.91 16.54 -8.06
C ILE A 249 -5.79 17.23 -9.12
N ILE A 250 -6.67 16.50 -9.80
CA ILE A 250 -7.53 17.06 -10.86
C ILE A 250 -8.53 18.08 -10.32
N LEU A 251 -9.08 17.84 -9.13
CA LEU A 251 -10.04 18.73 -8.51
C LEU A 251 -9.38 19.98 -7.90
N ASP A 252 -8.05 20.09 -7.97
CA ASP A 252 -7.25 21.22 -7.49
C ASP A 252 -7.64 21.66 -6.07
N LEU A 253 -8.01 20.67 -5.24
CA LEU A 253 -8.49 20.94 -3.89
C LEU A 253 -7.40 21.54 -3.01
N ASP A 254 -6.14 21.53 -3.47
CA ASP A 254 -4.95 22.04 -2.79
C ASP A 254 -4.73 23.55 -2.98
N GLN A 255 -5.34 24.19 -3.99
CA GLN A 255 -5.16 25.63 -4.25
C GLN A 255 -6.14 26.55 -3.52
N ASP A 256 -7.35 26.07 -3.16
CA ASP A 256 -8.33 26.87 -2.42
C ASP A 256 -8.05 26.76 -0.91
N GLY A 257 -7.20 27.67 -0.42
CA GLY A 257 -6.54 27.61 0.88
C GLY A 257 -7.39 27.19 2.09
N TRP A 258 -6.74 26.43 3.01
CA TRP A 258 -7.10 26.12 4.41
C TRP A 258 -8.60 26.19 4.77
N ASN A 259 -9.45 25.63 3.92
CA ASN A 259 -10.85 25.50 4.22
C ASN A 259 -11.02 24.25 5.09
N THR A 260 -11.92 24.28 6.08
CA THR A 260 -12.14 23.15 7.02
C THR A 260 -12.43 21.84 6.28
N THR A 261 -12.99 21.93 5.07
CA THR A 261 -13.21 20.83 4.12
C THR A 261 -11.91 20.09 3.74
N MET A 262 -10.80 20.81 3.57
CA MET A 262 -9.50 20.25 3.17
C MET A 262 -8.91 19.36 4.28
N GLN A 263 -9.01 19.77 5.55
CA GLN A 263 -8.57 18.97 6.70
C GLN A 263 -9.34 17.64 6.83
N TYR A 264 -10.65 17.65 6.57
CA TYR A 264 -11.45 16.42 6.55
C TYR A 264 -11.07 15.51 5.37
N PHE A 265 -10.78 16.07 4.20
CA PHE A 265 -10.32 15.28 3.05
C PHE A 265 -8.96 14.63 3.32
N TYR A 266 -8.02 15.33 3.94
CA TYR A 266 -6.71 14.78 4.32
C TYR A 266 -6.84 13.66 5.38
N LEU A 267 -7.81 13.76 6.30
CA LEU A 267 -8.10 12.68 7.24
C LEU A 267 -8.70 11.46 6.53
N ILE A 268 -9.71 11.67 5.69
CA ILE A 268 -10.35 10.60 4.91
C ILE A 268 -9.33 9.92 4.01
N ASP A 269 -8.43 10.69 3.39
CA ASP A 269 -7.31 10.22 2.59
C ASP A 269 -6.47 9.23 3.39
N ASN A 270 -5.90 9.69 4.50
CA ASN A 270 -4.99 8.91 5.34
C ASN A 270 -5.62 7.63 5.88
N ILE A 271 -6.91 7.68 6.24
CA ILE A 271 -7.64 6.52 6.72
C ILE A 271 -7.89 5.54 5.56
N LEU A 272 -8.50 6.00 4.47
CA LEU A 272 -8.86 5.13 3.35
C LEU A 272 -7.65 4.42 2.78
N ASP A 273 -6.52 5.12 2.71
CA ASP A 273 -5.28 4.60 2.15
C ASP A 273 -4.80 3.32 2.88
N HIS A 274 -4.78 3.35 4.21
CA HIS A 274 -4.38 2.21 5.02
C HIS A 274 -5.47 1.12 5.11
N TRP A 275 -6.73 1.53 5.19
CA TRP A 275 -7.86 0.61 5.30
C TRP A 275 -8.06 -0.20 4.02
N VAL A 276 -7.97 0.43 2.84
CA VAL A 276 -8.07 -0.25 1.55
C VAL A 276 -6.96 -1.30 1.41
N ARG A 277 -5.72 -0.96 1.76
CA ARG A 277 -4.60 -1.92 1.77
C ARG A 277 -4.83 -3.07 2.75
N PHE A 278 -5.31 -2.78 3.95
CA PHE A 278 -5.67 -3.82 4.91
C PHE A 278 -6.71 -4.79 4.33
N PHE A 279 -7.76 -4.29 3.69
CA PHE A 279 -8.76 -5.13 3.04
C PHE A 279 -8.17 -5.95 1.89
N ILE A 280 -7.31 -5.37 1.07
CA ILE A 280 -6.61 -6.09 0.01
C ILE A 280 -5.81 -7.27 0.59
N ILE A 281 -4.99 -7.01 1.61
CA ILE A 281 -4.18 -8.03 2.29
C ILE A 281 -5.08 -9.13 2.88
N ALA A 282 -6.16 -8.76 3.55
CA ALA A 282 -7.12 -9.70 4.13
C ALA A 282 -7.81 -10.56 3.06
N LEU A 283 -8.21 -9.97 1.92
CA LEU A 283 -8.82 -10.71 0.81
C LEU A 283 -7.84 -11.70 0.17
N ILE A 284 -6.57 -11.31 -0.03
CA ILE A 284 -5.53 -12.22 -0.54
C ILE A 284 -5.30 -13.35 0.46
N PHE A 285 -5.29 -13.05 1.77
CA PHE A 285 -5.18 -14.07 2.80
C PHE A 285 -6.35 -15.07 2.76
N VAL A 286 -7.59 -14.58 2.62
CA VAL A 286 -8.79 -15.43 2.46
C VAL A 286 -8.70 -16.31 1.22
N LEU A 287 -8.22 -15.76 0.08
CA LEU A 287 -7.94 -16.56 -1.12
C LEU A 287 -6.90 -17.66 -0.85
N GLY A 288 -5.92 -17.38 0.00
CA GLY A 288 -4.92 -18.34 0.44
C GLY A 288 -5.46 -19.48 1.30
N LEU A 289 -6.54 -19.24 2.04
CA LEU A 289 -7.16 -20.24 2.92
C LEU A 289 -8.15 -21.16 2.21
N ARG A 290 -8.75 -20.74 1.09
CA ARG A 290 -9.79 -21.49 0.37
C ARG A 290 -9.25 -22.75 -0.30
N LYS A 291 -9.18 -23.85 0.46
CA LYS A 291 -8.75 -25.18 -0.03
C LYS A 291 -9.77 -25.87 -0.95
N ASP A 292 -11.06 -25.79 -0.63
CA ASP A 292 -12.15 -26.29 -1.46
C ASP A 292 -12.81 -25.10 -2.20
N ASN A 293 -13.09 -25.25 -3.51
CA ASN A 293 -13.63 -24.21 -4.40
C ASN A 293 -12.70 -22.97 -4.54
N GLY A 294 -11.39 -23.21 -4.48
CA GLY A 294 -10.36 -22.20 -4.67
C GLY A 294 -9.24 -22.63 -5.62
N LEU A 295 -8.19 -21.82 -5.67
CA LEU A 295 -6.97 -22.08 -6.46
C LEU A 295 -6.34 -23.45 -6.13
N TRP A 296 -6.64 -23.98 -4.95
CA TRP A 296 -6.13 -25.23 -4.39
C TRP A 296 -7.03 -26.45 -4.63
N THR A 297 -8.15 -26.28 -5.33
CA THR A 297 -9.05 -27.41 -5.60
C THR A 297 -8.30 -28.42 -6.47
N PRO A 298 -8.08 -29.67 -6.00
CA PRO A 298 -7.33 -30.65 -6.77
C PRO A 298 -8.00 -30.88 -8.13
N LEU A 299 -7.20 -30.95 -9.21
CA LEU A 299 -7.69 -31.07 -10.58
C LEU A 299 -8.66 -32.25 -10.76
N SER A 300 -8.52 -33.30 -9.96
CA SER A 300 -9.41 -34.47 -9.93
C SER A 300 -10.85 -34.19 -9.46
N ARG A 301 -11.13 -33.00 -8.92
CA ARG A 301 -12.47 -32.55 -8.49
C ARG A 301 -13.09 -31.53 -9.44
N LEU A 302 -12.39 -31.08 -10.48
CA LEU A 302 -12.99 -30.24 -11.52
C LEU A 302 -13.87 -31.12 -12.42
N PRO A 303 -15.19 -30.90 -12.49
CA PRO A 303 -16.04 -31.65 -13.40
C PRO A 303 -15.67 -31.25 -14.83
N GLY A 304 -14.93 -32.11 -15.52
CA GLY A 304 -14.49 -31.87 -16.90
C GLY A 304 -13.33 -32.74 -17.38
N ASP A 305 -12.42 -33.15 -16.49
CA ASP A 305 -11.30 -34.03 -16.88
C ASP A 305 -11.64 -35.50 -16.62
N LEU A 306 -12.47 -36.06 -17.51
CA LEU A 306 -12.48 -37.50 -17.76
C LEU A 306 -11.12 -37.89 -18.34
N VAL A 307 -10.19 -38.29 -17.47
CA VAL A 307 -9.03 -39.08 -17.89
C VAL A 307 -9.57 -40.41 -18.42
N PRO A 308 -9.27 -40.80 -19.68
CA PRO A 308 -9.61 -42.13 -20.14
C PRO A 308 -8.76 -43.15 -19.40
N ILE A 309 -9.44 -44.17 -18.88
CA ILE A 309 -8.84 -45.38 -18.32
C ILE A 309 -7.89 -45.97 -19.38
N LYS A 310 -6.62 -46.13 -19.01
CA LYS A 310 -5.73 -47.17 -19.54
C LYS A 310 -5.24 -47.91 -18.29
N GLY A 311 -5.59 -49.18 -18.08
CA GLY A 311 -5.29 -50.29 -18.98
C GLY A 311 -3.97 -50.85 -18.53
#